data_AF-G7WKS3-F1
#
_entry.id   AF-G7WKS3-F1
#
_cell.length_a   1.000
_cell.length_b   1.000
_cell.length_c   1.000
_cell.angle_alpha   90.00
_cell.angle_beta   90.00
_cell.angle_gamma   90.00
#
_symmetry.space_group_name_H-M   'P 1'
#
loop_
_entity.id
_entity.type
_entity.pdbx_description
1 polymer ?
#
loop_
_entity_poly.entity_id
_entity_poly.type
_entity_poly.pdbx_seq_one_letter_code
_entity_poly.pdbx_strand_id
1 'polypeptide(L)'
;MKTFWQIRDRQIKDQERRGGSDQGARSAVTGGKQMDGFVRKIIELMTASGVDEGNIYTKKTHLPGFFRPVKGWDIVVVVDGVLMAAIELKSQVGLSFGNNFNNRTEEAMGTALDIWTAYREGAFCTSPAPWLGYLFLLEDCPESRSPVRTQETHFPVFEEFRGASYAKRYELFCRKLVRERQYNAACFIIADREKSNSFESYIEPADDLSADLFLSQLNRHVGGRE
;
A
#
# COMPACT_ATOMS: atom_id res chain seq x y z
N MET A 1 -3.67 -3.12 14.43
CA MET A 1 -5.10 -2.98 14.04
C MET A 1 -5.89 -2.05 14.94
N LYS A 2 -5.94 -2.22 16.26
CA LYS A 2 -6.65 -1.31 17.19
C LYS A 2 -6.52 0.19 16.87
N THR A 3 -5.28 0.69 16.77
CA THR A 3 -5.01 2.11 16.50
C THR A 3 -5.55 2.57 15.14
N PHE A 4 -5.44 1.73 14.11
CA PHE A 4 -5.97 2.00 12.77
C PHE A 4 -7.49 2.28 12.83
N TRP A 5 -8.24 1.37 13.45
CA TRP A 5 -9.70 1.49 13.57
C TRP A 5 -10.12 2.67 14.44
N GLN A 6 -9.45 2.91 15.57
CA GLN A 6 -9.74 4.06 16.42
C GLN A 6 -9.52 5.41 15.72
N ILE A 7 -8.45 5.54 14.94
CA ILE A 7 -8.18 6.76 14.16
C ILE A 7 -9.26 6.93 13.09
N ARG A 8 -9.62 5.83 12.40
CA ARG A 8 -10.66 5.85 11.37
C ARG A 8 -12.01 6.30 11.94
N ASP A 9 -12.41 5.80 13.10
CA ASP A 9 -13.67 6.17 13.76
C ASP A 9 -13.70 7.64 14.14
N ARG A 10 -12.57 8.19 14.61
CA ARG A 10 -12.45 9.63 14.89
C ARG A 10 -12.58 10.45 13.60
N GLN A 11 -11.93 10.04 12.52
CA GLN A 11 -12.03 10.73 11.22
C GLN A 11 -13.46 10.77 10.69
N ILE A 12 -14.23 9.68 10.83
CA ILE A 12 -15.66 9.63 10.44
C ILE A 12 -16.47 10.61 11.28
N LYS A 13 -16.34 10.55 12.62
CA LYS A 13 -17.07 11.45 13.55
C LYS A 13 -16.76 12.93 13.29
N ASP A 14 -15.50 13.26 13.02
CA ASP A 14 -15.08 14.63 12.72
C ASP A 14 -15.66 15.13 11.39
N GLN A 15 -15.84 14.24 10.40
CA GLN A 15 -16.46 14.58 9.11
C GLN A 15 -17.96 14.84 9.26
N GLU A 16 -18.67 13.97 9.99
CA GLU A 16 -20.11 14.13 10.28
C GLU A 16 -20.37 15.46 11.01
N ARG A 17 -19.54 15.80 12.01
CA ARG A 17 -19.60 17.08 12.74
C ARG A 17 -19.39 18.31 11.86
N ARG A 18 -18.63 18.19 10.76
CA ARG A 18 -18.35 19.29 9.84
C ARG A 18 -19.46 19.52 8.80
N GLY A 19 -20.56 18.74 8.81
CA GLY A 19 -21.74 18.99 8.00
C GLY A 19 -21.53 18.91 6.47
N GLY A 20 -20.47 18.22 6.03
CA GLY A 20 -20.13 18.11 4.61
C GLY A 20 -21.02 17.10 3.87
N SER A 21 -22.14 17.60 3.32
CA SER A 21 -22.94 16.96 2.27
C SER A 21 -22.06 16.44 1.12
N ASP A 22 -22.26 15.17 0.75
CA ASP A 22 -21.87 14.32 -0.40
C ASP A 22 -20.69 14.63 -1.35
N GLN A 23 -20.08 15.81 -1.35
CA GLN A 23 -18.83 16.06 -2.10
C GLN A 23 -17.57 15.79 -1.26
N GLY A 24 -17.74 15.60 0.07
CA GLY A 24 -16.65 15.54 1.05
C GLY A 24 -16.13 14.15 1.44
N ALA A 25 -16.72 13.04 0.97
CA ALA A 25 -16.23 11.69 1.28
C ALA A 25 -14.80 11.44 0.76
N ARG A 26 -14.32 12.23 -0.21
CA ARG A 26 -12.95 12.18 -0.73
C ARG A 26 -11.92 12.87 0.17
N SER A 27 -12.35 13.80 1.04
CA SER A 27 -11.45 14.58 1.91
C SER A 27 -11.00 13.81 3.17
N ALA A 28 -11.75 12.79 3.61
CA ALA A 28 -11.31 11.92 4.71
C ALA A 28 -10.25 10.89 4.26
N VAL A 29 -10.17 10.60 2.96
CA VAL A 29 -9.21 9.64 2.38
C VAL A 29 -7.83 10.27 2.16
N THR A 30 -7.72 11.60 2.14
CA THR A 30 -6.46 12.32 1.89
C THR A 30 -5.56 12.44 3.11
N GLY A 31 -6.02 11.99 4.29
CA GLY A 31 -5.26 12.14 5.53
C GLY A 31 -4.26 11.01 5.83
N GLY A 32 -4.49 9.79 5.33
CA GLY A 32 -3.64 8.61 5.57
C GLY A 32 -3.41 8.21 7.04
N LYS A 33 -3.81 9.02 8.03
CA LYS A 33 -3.40 8.93 9.44
C LYS A 33 -3.65 7.59 10.10
N GLN A 34 -4.67 6.86 9.64
CA GLN A 34 -4.95 5.51 10.12
C GLN A 34 -3.79 4.54 9.81
N MET A 35 -3.03 4.79 8.73
CA MET A 35 -1.84 4.02 8.33
C MET A 35 -0.57 4.42 9.09
N ASP A 36 -0.54 5.57 9.80
CA ASP A 36 0.66 6.04 10.53
C ASP A 36 1.18 4.99 11.52
N GLY A 37 0.29 4.17 12.10
CA GLY A 37 0.70 3.08 12.98
C GLY A 37 1.55 2.02 12.27
N PHE A 38 1.23 1.70 11.02
CA PHE A 38 2.04 0.79 10.20
C PHE A 38 3.36 1.44 9.78
N VAL A 39 3.32 2.71 9.36
CA VAL A 39 4.52 3.48 9.03
C VAL A 39 5.51 3.44 10.19
N ARG A 40 5.07 3.79 11.40
CA ARG A 40 5.91 3.74 12.60
C ARG A 40 6.47 2.36 12.86
N LYS A 41 5.67 1.30 12.70
CA LYS A 41 6.13 -0.06 12.96
C LYS A 41 7.18 -0.54 11.94
N ILE A 42 7.01 -0.18 10.67
CA ILE A 42 8.01 -0.48 9.62
C ILE A 42 9.33 0.23 9.94
N ILE A 43 9.28 1.49 10.35
CA ILE A 43 10.47 2.27 10.73
C ILE A 43 11.15 1.65 11.95
N GLU A 44 10.39 1.36 13.01
CA GLU A 44 10.91 0.70 14.22
C GLU A 44 11.67 -0.58 13.89
N LEU A 45 11.13 -1.39 12.96
CA LEU A 45 11.75 -2.65 12.55
C LEU A 45 12.99 -2.45 11.66
N MET A 46 13.00 -1.46 10.78
CA MET A 46 14.19 -1.10 9.99
C MET A 46 15.31 -0.60 10.91
N THR A 47 14.99 0.29 11.86
CA THR A 47 15.95 0.82 12.83
C THR A 47 16.48 -0.27 13.75
N ALA A 48 15.61 -1.17 14.24
CA ALA A 48 16.04 -2.33 15.01
C ALA A 48 16.94 -3.30 14.20
N SER A 49 16.88 -3.23 12.87
CA SER A 49 17.74 -4.00 11.96
C SER A 49 19.01 -3.26 11.54
N GLY A 50 19.30 -2.09 12.11
CA GLY A 50 20.54 -1.34 11.91
C GLY A 50 20.47 -0.17 10.93
N VAL A 51 19.30 0.12 10.35
CA VAL A 51 19.16 1.31 9.48
C VAL A 51 19.11 2.57 10.33
N ASP A 52 20.03 3.51 10.09
CA ASP A 52 20.00 4.81 10.75
C ASP A 52 18.66 5.53 10.50
N GLU A 53 18.00 5.95 11.57
CA GLU A 53 16.74 6.70 11.50
C GLU A 53 16.87 8.00 10.70
N GLY A 54 18.06 8.62 10.69
CA GLY A 54 18.38 9.80 9.88
C GLY A 54 18.28 9.57 8.37
N ASN A 55 18.37 8.31 7.94
CA ASN A 55 18.23 7.90 6.54
C ASN A 55 16.79 7.51 6.15
N ILE A 56 15.84 7.55 7.11
CA ILE A 56 14.45 7.13 6.91
C ILE A 56 13.52 8.35 6.94
N TYR A 57 12.84 8.61 5.83
CA TYR A 57 12.03 9.80 5.60
C TYR A 57 10.54 9.46 5.53
N THR A 58 9.74 10.12 6.36
CA THR A 58 8.26 10.15 6.31
C THR A 58 7.71 11.54 6.01
N LYS A 59 8.61 12.52 5.93
CA LYS A 59 8.34 13.89 5.49
C LYS A 59 9.33 14.21 4.38
N LYS A 60 8.94 15.07 3.44
CA LYS A 60 9.74 15.37 2.24
C LYS A 60 10.04 14.12 1.39
N THR A 61 9.06 13.24 1.25
CA THR A 61 9.13 11.96 0.53
C THR A 61 8.84 12.09 -0.97
N HIS A 62 9.03 13.29 -1.55
CA HIS A 62 8.76 13.53 -2.96
C HIS A 62 9.95 13.05 -3.78
N LEU A 63 9.74 12.04 -4.61
CA LEU A 63 10.73 11.51 -5.54
C LEU A 63 10.41 11.99 -6.97
N PRO A 64 11.42 12.29 -7.80
CA PRO A 64 11.23 12.54 -9.22
C PRO A 64 10.47 11.40 -9.91
N GLY A 65 9.51 11.76 -10.76
CA GLY A 65 8.89 10.85 -11.72
C GLY A 65 9.41 11.13 -13.13
N PHE A 66 9.05 10.26 -14.07
CA PHE A 66 9.31 10.46 -15.49
C PHE A 66 8.11 11.09 -16.21
N PHE A 67 6.90 10.59 -15.95
CA PHE A 67 5.66 11.06 -16.56
C PHE A 67 5.00 12.20 -15.78
N ARG A 68 5.47 12.48 -14.57
CA ARG A 68 5.08 13.62 -13.73
C ARG A 68 6.29 14.17 -12.98
N PRO A 69 6.29 15.45 -12.58
CA PRO A 69 7.45 16.06 -11.93
C PRO A 69 7.88 15.34 -10.64
N VAL A 70 6.91 15.01 -9.77
CA VAL A 70 7.18 14.33 -8.49
C VAL A 70 6.01 13.44 -8.04
N LYS A 71 6.32 12.43 -7.22
CA LYS A 71 5.37 11.65 -6.40
C LYS A 71 5.81 11.65 -4.95
N GLY A 72 4.89 11.98 -4.03
CA GLY A 72 5.09 11.75 -2.61
C GLY A 72 4.84 10.29 -2.24
N TRP A 73 5.77 9.67 -1.51
CA TRP A 73 5.67 8.30 -0.96
C TRP A 73 5.38 8.32 0.55
N ASP A 74 4.97 7.20 1.14
CA ASP A 74 4.72 7.12 2.59
C ASP A 74 6.03 6.98 3.38
N ILE A 75 6.98 6.19 2.85
CA ILE A 75 8.34 6.04 3.40
C ILE A 75 9.33 6.08 2.25
N VAL A 76 10.43 6.83 2.45
CA VAL A 76 11.60 6.84 1.56
C VAL A 76 12.83 6.57 2.41
N VAL A 77 13.75 5.72 1.94
CA VAL A 77 15.04 5.48 2.59
C VAL A 77 16.15 5.95 1.66
N VAL A 78 16.98 6.89 2.12
CA VAL A 78 18.12 7.42 1.36
C VAL A 78 19.37 7.33 2.21
N VAL A 79 20.40 6.64 1.72
CA VAL A 79 21.69 6.47 2.40
C VAL A 79 22.76 7.06 1.47
N ASP A 80 23.56 8.00 1.97
CA ASP A 80 24.63 8.67 1.21
C ASP A 80 24.20 9.20 -0.17
N GLY A 81 22.98 9.75 -0.24
CA GLY A 81 22.40 10.29 -1.49
C GLY A 81 21.85 9.24 -2.45
N VAL A 82 21.91 7.96 -2.10
CA VAL A 82 21.38 6.84 -2.89
C VAL A 82 19.98 6.47 -2.39
N LEU A 83 19.01 6.40 -3.31
CA LEU A 83 17.66 5.91 -3.00
C LEU A 83 17.71 4.39 -2.77
N MET A 84 17.53 3.98 -1.51
CA MET A 84 17.58 2.58 -1.10
C MET A 84 16.21 1.92 -1.13
N ALA A 85 15.15 2.62 -0.69
CA ALA A 85 13.80 2.08 -0.72
C ALA A 85 12.74 3.18 -0.84
N ALA A 86 11.60 2.83 -1.43
CA ALA A 86 10.38 3.63 -1.42
C ALA A 86 9.15 2.74 -1.16
N ILE A 87 8.31 3.13 -0.23
CA ILE A 87 7.19 2.30 0.26
C ILE A 87 5.90 3.09 0.22
N GLU A 88 4.86 2.48 -0.35
CA GLU A 88 3.50 3.01 -0.37
C GLU A 88 2.59 2.13 0.49
N LEU A 89 1.78 2.78 1.32
CA LEU A 89 0.81 2.16 2.21
C LEU A 89 -0.58 2.64 1.83
N LYS A 90 -1.48 1.72 1.51
CA LYS A 90 -2.86 2.01 1.17
C LYS A 90 -3.82 1.19 2.03
N SER A 91 -5.04 1.71 2.15
CA SER A 91 -6.15 0.97 2.74
C SER A 91 -7.45 1.21 2.00
N GLN A 92 -8.36 0.25 2.12
CA GLN A 92 -9.73 0.33 1.63
C GLN A 92 -10.72 -0.17 2.68
N VAL A 93 -11.57 0.76 3.14
CA VAL A 93 -12.56 0.57 4.20
C VAL A 93 -13.83 1.30 3.80
N GLY A 94 -14.99 0.65 3.93
CA GLY A 94 -16.31 1.19 3.67
C GLY A 94 -16.77 1.09 2.21
N LEU A 95 -17.75 1.92 1.85
CA LEU A 95 -18.50 1.81 0.60
C LEU A 95 -17.65 2.10 -0.67
N SER A 96 -18.21 1.75 -1.83
CA SER A 96 -17.64 1.97 -3.18
C SER A 96 -16.43 1.11 -3.54
N PHE A 97 -16.40 -0.17 -3.15
CA PHE A 97 -15.28 -1.07 -3.45
C PHE A 97 -14.88 -1.12 -4.93
N GLY A 98 -15.83 -1.07 -5.86
CA GLY A 98 -15.56 -1.14 -7.31
C GLY A 98 -14.75 0.05 -7.83
N ASN A 99 -15.25 1.26 -7.60
CA ASN A 99 -14.55 2.48 -8.01
C ASN A 99 -13.18 2.58 -7.33
N ASN A 100 -13.11 2.23 -6.04
CA ASN A 100 -11.86 2.29 -5.30
C ASN A 100 -10.85 1.23 -5.78
N PHE A 101 -11.30 0.02 -6.14
CA PHE A 101 -10.44 -1.04 -6.67
C PHE A 101 -9.72 -0.61 -7.95
N ASN A 102 -10.47 -0.09 -8.92
CA ASN A 102 -9.89 0.36 -10.19
C ASN A 102 -8.92 1.53 -9.97
N ASN A 103 -9.32 2.54 -9.20
CA ASN A 103 -8.46 3.70 -8.90
C ASN A 103 -7.15 3.29 -8.22
N ARG A 104 -7.19 2.36 -7.25
CA ARG A 104 -5.99 1.87 -6.56
C ARG A 104 -5.09 1.03 -7.46
N THR A 105 -5.71 0.25 -8.34
CA THR A 105 -5.00 -0.56 -9.33
C THR A 105 -4.22 0.34 -10.28
N GLU A 106 -4.87 1.35 -10.86
CA GLU A 106 -4.24 2.34 -11.74
C GLU A 106 -3.16 3.16 -11.03
N GLU A 107 -3.43 3.63 -9.80
CA GLU A 107 -2.47 4.44 -9.04
C GLU A 107 -1.16 3.69 -8.74
N ALA A 108 -1.24 2.43 -8.33
CA ALA A 108 -0.04 1.65 -8.01
C ALA A 108 0.74 1.25 -9.28
N MET A 109 0.04 0.83 -10.34
CA MET A 109 0.70 0.53 -11.63
C MET A 109 1.34 1.77 -12.23
N GLY A 110 0.63 2.90 -12.23
CA GLY A 110 1.16 4.17 -12.73
C GLY A 110 2.34 4.67 -11.91
N THR A 111 2.32 4.49 -10.58
CA THR A 111 3.44 4.86 -9.71
C THR A 111 4.67 3.99 -9.96
N ALA A 112 4.50 2.69 -10.13
CA ALA A 112 5.61 1.78 -10.45
C ALA A 112 6.23 2.10 -11.82
N LEU A 113 5.42 2.27 -12.86
CA LEU A 113 5.89 2.63 -14.19
C LEU A 113 6.68 3.95 -14.16
N ASP A 114 6.17 4.95 -13.45
CA ASP A 114 6.78 6.28 -13.34
C ASP A 114 8.15 6.26 -12.65
N ILE A 115 8.26 5.60 -11.49
CA ILE A 115 9.54 5.54 -10.75
C ILE A 115 10.58 4.65 -11.44
N TRP A 116 10.18 3.52 -12.03
CA TRP A 116 11.11 2.66 -12.76
C TRP A 116 11.63 3.32 -14.02
N THR A 117 10.78 4.09 -14.71
CA THR A 117 11.21 4.86 -15.87
C THR A 117 12.16 5.99 -15.44
N ALA A 118 11.88 6.69 -14.33
CA ALA A 118 12.76 7.72 -13.79
C ALA A 118 14.13 7.14 -13.39
N TYR A 119 14.17 5.96 -12.74
CA TYR A 119 15.41 5.25 -12.42
C TYR A 119 16.19 4.86 -13.67
N ARG A 120 15.52 4.31 -14.68
CA ARG A 120 16.14 3.94 -15.97
C ARG A 120 16.78 5.14 -16.67
N GLU A 121 16.18 6.32 -16.55
CA GLU A 121 16.66 7.58 -17.14
C GLU A 121 17.67 8.32 -16.25
N GLY A 122 18.09 7.73 -15.12
CA GLY A 122 19.13 8.31 -14.25
C GLY A 122 18.66 9.45 -13.35
N ALA A 123 17.36 9.58 -13.09
CA ALA A 123 16.84 10.53 -12.09
C ALA A 123 17.31 10.20 -10.66
N PHE A 124 17.70 8.95 -10.46
CA PHE A 124 18.41 8.45 -9.27
C PHE A 124 19.77 7.90 -9.73
N CYS A 125 20.69 7.64 -8.80
CA CYS A 125 21.87 6.82 -9.09
C CYS A 125 21.44 5.55 -9.86
N THR A 126 22.13 5.19 -10.94
CA THR A 126 21.74 4.05 -11.79
C THR A 126 22.14 2.70 -11.20
N SER A 127 22.83 2.68 -10.07
CA SER A 127 23.08 1.49 -9.26
C SER A 127 23.29 1.89 -7.80
N PRO A 128 22.71 1.16 -6.84
CA PRO A 128 21.73 0.08 -7.03
C PRO A 128 20.36 0.55 -7.52
N ALA A 129 19.55 -0.41 -7.98
CA ALA A 129 18.10 -0.22 -8.08
C ALA A 129 17.48 -0.08 -6.68
N PRO A 130 16.52 0.84 -6.48
CA PRO A 130 15.81 0.97 -5.21
C PRO A 130 14.89 -0.23 -4.97
N TRP A 131 14.58 -0.51 -3.71
CA TRP A 131 13.56 -1.47 -3.32
C TRP A 131 12.19 -0.81 -3.20
N LEU A 132 11.18 -1.32 -3.91
CA LEU A 132 9.81 -0.80 -3.89
C LEU A 132 8.89 -1.74 -3.12
N GLY A 133 8.18 -1.19 -2.12
CA GLY A 133 7.21 -1.91 -1.31
C GLY A 133 5.79 -1.38 -1.46
N TYR A 134 4.81 -2.28 -1.52
CA TYR A 134 3.38 -1.94 -1.48
C TYR A 134 2.65 -2.68 -0.36
N LEU A 135 2.20 -1.96 0.67
CA LEU A 135 1.36 -2.55 1.71
C LEU A 135 -0.09 -2.11 1.52
N PHE A 136 -1.00 -3.08 1.48
CA PHE A 136 -2.42 -2.84 1.30
C PHE A 136 -3.25 -3.48 2.41
N LEU A 137 -4.10 -2.70 3.06
CA LEU A 137 -5.08 -3.17 4.04
C LEU A 137 -6.50 -3.08 3.49
N LEU A 138 -7.21 -4.20 3.47
CA LEU A 138 -8.63 -4.27 3.13
C LEU A 138 -9.48 -4.55 4.38
N GLU A 139 -10.63 -3.88 4.49
CA GLU A 139 -11.63 -4.25 5.50
C GLU A 139 -12.23 -5.63 5.21
N ASP A 140 -12.27 -6.49 6.22
CA ASP A 140 -13.05 -7.72 6.21
C ASP A 140 -14.53 -7.38 6.45
N CYS A 141 -15.33 -7.41 5.40
CA CYS A 141 -16.77 -7.20 5.48
C CYS A 141 -17.49 -8.06 4.44
N PRO A 142 -18.82 -8.24 4.56
CA PRO A 142 -19.59 -8.97 3.56
C PRO A 142 -19.35 -8.48 2.12
N GLU A 143 -19.24 -7.17 1.91
CA GLU A 143 -19.05 -6.54 0.60
C GLU A 143 -17.67 -6.82 0.01
N SER A 144 -16.62 -6.88 0.82
CA SER A 144 -15.26 -7.18 0.34
C SER A 144 -15.07 -8.66 0.02
N ARG A 145 -15.84 -9.54 0.67
CA ARG A 145 -15.82 -11.00 0.48
C ARG A 145 -16.80 -11.52 -0.57
N SER A 146 -17.83 -10.77 -0.89
CA SER A 146 -18.86 -11.21 -1.84
C SER A 146 -18.32 -11.28 -3.27
N PRO A 147 -18.65 -12.33 -4.04
CA PRO A 147 -18.36 -12.40 -5.47
C PRO A 147 -18.86 -11.16 -6.23
N VAL A 148 -18.03 -10.65 -7.13
CA VAL A 148 -18.36 -9.47 -7.94
C VAL A 148 -18.55 -9.89 -9.39
N ARG A 149 -19.72 -9.54 -9.95
CA ARG A 149 -20.02 -9.80 -11.36
C ARG A 149 -19.03 -9.06 -12.27
N THR A 150 -18.47 -9.78 -13.24
CA THR A 150 -17.66 -9.22 -14.33
C THR A 150 -18.52 -9.01 -15.57
N GLN A 151 -18.27 -7.93 -16.31
CA GLN A 151 -18.87 -7.73 -17.63
C GLN A 151 -17.97 -8.40 -18.67
N GLU A 152 -18.54 -9.35 -19.43
CA GLU A 152 -17.87 -10.10 -20.51
C GLU A 152 -18.59 -9.83 -21.84
N THR A 153 -18.82 -8.55 -22.18
CA THR A 153 -19.67 -8.15 -23.33
C THR A 153 -19.11 -8.59 -24.68
N HIS A 154 -17.79 -8.46 -24.85
CA HIS A 154 -17.11 -8.76 -26.13
C HIS A 154 -16.12 -9.91 -26.01
N PHE A 155 -15.46 -10.05 -24.85
CA PHE A 155 -14.42 -11.05 -24.62
C PHE A 155 -14.54 -11.61 -23.21
N PRO A 156 -14.16 -12.88 -22.99
CA PRO A 156 -14.10 -13.45 -21.66
C PRO A 156 -13.02 -12.75 -20.82
N VAL A 157 -13.27 -12.58 -19.53
CA VAL A 157 -12.22 -12.23 -18.57
C VAL A 157 -11.36 -13.45 -18.27
N PHE A 158 -10.15 -13.25 -17.75
CA PHE A 158 -9.36 -14.36 -17.23
C PHE A 158 -10.10 -15.10 -16.11
N GLU A 159 -9.95 -16.43 -16.07
CA GLU A 159 -10.71 -17.32 -15.19
C GLU A 159 -10.66 -16.91 -13.72
N GLU A 160 -9.49 -16.49 -13.24
CA GLU A 160 -9.25 -16.04 -11.87
C GLU A 160 -10.10 -14.83 -11.44
N PHE A 161 -10.70 -14.09 -12.39
CA PHE A 161 -11.60 -12.97 -12.11
C PHE A 161 -13.08 -13.37 -12.09
N ARG A 162 -13.45 -14.55 -12.60
CA ARG A 162 -14.84 -15.02 -12.60
C ARG A 162 -15.25 -15.38 -11.18
N GLY A 163 -16.32 -14.73 -10.69
CA GLY A 163 -16.80 -14.92 -9.31
C GLY A 163 -15.83 -14.40 -8.23
N ALA A 164 -14.75 -13.71 -8.60
CA ALA A 164 -13.80 -13.20 -7.63
C ALA A 164 -14.40 -12.04 -6.82
N SER A 165 -14.25 -12.09 -5.50
CA SER A 165 -14.54 -10.99 -4.59
C SER A 165 -13.47 -9.90 -4.65
N TYR A 166 -13.72 -8.73 -4.04
CA TYR A 166 -12.67 -7.70 -3.95
C TYR A 166 -11.46 -8.16 -3.16
N ALA A 167 -11.65 -8.94 -2.09
CA ALA A 167 -10.55 -9.58 -1.37
C ALA A 167 -9.69 -10.43 -2.31
N LYS A 168 -10.31 -11.28 -3.13
CA LYS A 168 -9.57 -12.11 -4.09
C LYS A 168 -8.89 -11.27 -5.17
N ARG A 169 -9.57 -10.24 -5.68
CA ARG A 169 -9.01 -9.34 -6.70
C ARG A 169 -7.79 -8.56 -6.18
N TYR A 170 -7.81 -8.10 -4.93
CA TYR A 170 -6.64 -7.45 -4.32
C TYR A 170 -5.49 -8.41 -4.05
N GLU A 171 -5.78 -9.64 -3.63
CA GLU A 171 -4.77 -10.70 -3.50
C GLU A 171 -4.07 -10.95 -4.84
N LEU A 172 -4.86 -11.15 -5.92
CA LEU A 172 -4.33 -11.32 -7.27
C LEU A 172 -3.54 -10.11 -7.74
N PHE A 173 -4.03 -8.89 -7.46
CA PHE A 173 -3.37 -7.66 -7.84
C PHE A 173 -2.00 -7.50 -7.17
N CYS A 174 -1.93 -7.63 -5.84
CA CYS A 174 -0.66 -7.52 -5.10
C CYS A 174 0.35 -8.56 -5.60
N ARG A 175 -0.10 -9.79 -5.84
CA ARG A 175 0.74 -10.85 -6.40
C ARG A 175 1.26 -10.52 -7.80
N LYS A 176 0.42 -9.96 -8.66
CA LYS A 176 0.81 -9.52 -10.01
C LYS A 176 1.82 -8.38 -9.98
N LEU A 177 1.66 -7.41 -9.07
CA LEU A 177 2.65 -6.33 -8.88
C LEU A 177 4.06 -6.87 -8.61
N VAL A 178 4.16 -7.91 -7.77
CA VAL A 178 5.46 -8.55 -7.47
C VAL A 178 5.97 -9.37 -8.65
N ARG A 179 5.11 -10.23 -9.24
CA ARG A 179 5.50 -11.13 -10.35
C ARG A 179 5.93 -10.38 -11.60
N GLU A 180 5.29 -9.25 -11.89
CA GLU A 180 5.63 -8.35 -13.01
C GLU A 180 6.78 -7.38 -12.66
N ARG A 181 7.44 -7.56 -11.50
CA ARG A 181 8.57 -6.74 -11.04
C ARG A 181 8.26 -5.24 -10.93
N GLN A 182 6.98 -4.89 -10.80
CA GLN A 182 6.54 -3.52 -10.56
C GLN A 182 6.90 -3.10 -9.14
N TYR A 183 6.79 -4.03 -8.20
CA TYR A 183 7.24 -3.89 -6.83
C TYR A 183 8.13 -5.07 -6.45
N ASN A 184 9.09 -4.86 -5.54
CA ASN A 184 9.93 -5.95 -5.04
C ASN A 184 9.15 -6.85 -4.08
N ALA A 185 8.29 -6.27 -3.25
CA ALA A 185 7.39 -7.00 -2.37
C ALA A 185 6.05 -6.29 -2.20
N ALA A 186 5.01 -7.07 -1.92
CA ALA A 186 3.72 -6.58 -1.50
C ALA A 186 3.29 -7.27 -0.21
N CYS A 187 2.63 -6.52 0.68
CA CYS A 187 2.03 -7.03 1.91
C CYS A 187 0.52 -6.81 1.80
N PHE A 188 -0.29 -7.87 1.88
CA PHE A 188 -1.74 -7.76 1.79
C PHE A 188 -2.41 -8.28 3.05
N ILE A 189 -3.11 -7.40 3.73
CA ILE A 189 -3.77 -7.68 5.01
C ILE A 189 -5.27 -7.46 4.85
N ILE A 190 -6.07 -8.38 5.40
CA ILE A 190 -7.52 -8.22 5.54
C ILE A 190 -7.83 -8.13 7.03
N ALA A 191 -8.51 -7.07 7.47
CA ALA A 191 -8.75 -6.81 8.89
C ALA A 191 -10.22 -6.58 9.19
N ASP A 192 -10.73 -7.25 10.23
CA ASP A 192 -12.09 -7.07 10.74
C ASP A 192 -12.07 -5.98 11.84
N ARG A 193 -12.95 -4.99 11.66
CA ARG A 193 -13.12 -3.89 12.62
C ARG A 193 -13.54 -4.39 14.00
N GLU A 194 -14.45 -5.36 14.06
CA GLU A 194 -14.99 -5.87 15.32
C GLU A 194 -13.93 -6.65 16.11
N LYS A 195 -12.99 -7.27 15.39
CA LYS A 195 -11.86 -8.01 15.98
C LYS A 195 -10.65 -7.15 16.28
N SER A 196 -10.72 -5.83 16.14
CA SER A 196 -9.59 -4.90 16.24
C SER A 196 -8.76 -4.97 17.53
N ASN A 197 -9.36 -5.44 18.64
CA ASN A 197 -8.71 -5.60 19.95
C ASN A 197 -8.23 -7.03 20.24
N SER A 198 -8.44 -7.97 19.31
CA SER A 198 -8.08 -9.39 19.48
C SER A 198 -6.75 -9.73 18.83
N PHE A 199 -6.19 -10.89 19.18
CA PHE A 199 -5.02 -11.43 18.49
C PHE A 199 -5.32 -11.77 17.02
N GLU A 200 -6.56 -12.15 16.70
CA GLU A 200 -7.05 -12.43 15.34
C GLU A 200 -7.58 -11.17 14.64
N SER A 201 -6.98 -10.01 14.91
CA SER A 201 -7.45 -8.72 14.37
C SER A 201 -7.26 -8.54 12.86
N TYR A 202 -6.52 -9.45 12.23
CA TYR A 202 -6.31 -9.48 10.79
C TYR A 202 -5.90 -10.88 10.31
N ILE A 203 -5.99 -11.08 9.01
CA ILE A 203 -5.46 -12.24 8.29
C ILE A 203 -4.56 -11.79 7.14
N GLU A 204 -3.69 -12.69 6.71
CA GLU A 204 -2.88 -12.58 5.51
C GLU A 204 -3.31 -13.70 4.58
N PRO A 205 -4.04 -13.41 3.49
CA PRO A 205 -4.69 -14.46 2.69
C PRO A 205 -3.71 -15.29 1.87
N ALA A 206 -2.42 -14.93 1.83
CA ALA A 206 -1.39 -15.69 1.15
C ALA A 206 0.00 -15.45 1.76
N ASP A 207 0.78 -16.52 1.90
CA ASP A 207 2.12 -16.50 2.49
C ASP A 207 3.09 -15.60 1.70
N ASP A 208 2.94 -15.57 0.37
CA ASP A 208 3.75 -14.76 -0.54
C ASP A 208 3.44 -13.25 -0.46
N LEU A 209 2.41 -12.87 0.31
CA LEU A 209 1.98 -11.49 0.57
C LEU A 209 1.99 -11.17 2.08
N SER A 210 2.68 -11.96 2.89
CA SER A 210 2.76 -11.78 4.35
C SER A 210 3.61 -10.56 4.74
N ALA A 211 3.29 -9.97 5.89
CA ALA A 211 4.09 -8.91 6.49
C ALA A 211 5.50 -9.40 6.84
N ASP A 212 5.65 -10.64 7.30
CA ASP A 212 6.96 -11.23 7.62
C ASP A 212 7.88 -11.26 6.40
N LEU A 213 7.38 -11.77 5.26
CA LEU A 213 8.16 -11.80 4.02
C LEU A 213 8.49 -10.39 3.52
N PHE A 214 7.50 -9.49 3.56
CA PHE A 214 7.68 -8.10 3.17
C PHE A 214 8.78 -7.40 3.96
N LEU A 215 8.71 -7.50 5.30
CA LEU A 215 9.66 -6.86 6.22
C LEU A 215 11.04 -7.52 6.14
N SER A 216 11.10 -8.83 6.02
CA SER A 216 12.36 -9.57 5.86
C SER A 216 13.09 -9.18 4.57
N GLN A 217 12.37 -9.02 3.46
CA GLN A 217 12.96 -8.57 2.20
C GLN A 217 13.43 -7.11 2.26
N LEU A 218 12.61 -6.23 2.86
CA LEU A 218 12.97 -4.84 3.08
C LEU A 218 14.28 -4.75 3.89
N ASN A 219 14.30 -5.34 5.09
CA ASN A 219 15.44 -5.28 6.00
C ASN A 219 16.71 -5.84 5.37
N ARG A 220 16.62 -6.96 4.64
CA ARG A 220 17.78 -7.51 3.91
C ARG A 220 18.31 -6.54 2.84
N HIS A 221 17.43 -5.81 2.16
CA HIS A 221 17.83 -4.88 1.12
C HIS A 221 18.50 -3.62 1.69
N VAL A 222 17.93 -3.05 2.77
CA VAL A 222 18.41 -1.79 3.35
C VAL A 222 19.53 -1.98 4.38
N GLY A 223 19.59 -3.12 5.07
CA GLY A 223 20.61 -3.41 6.09
C GLY A 223 21.83 -4.21 5.58
N GLY A 224 21.74 -4.85 4.42
CA GLY A 224 22.80 -5.74 3.90
C GLY A 224 23.97 -5.03 3.19
N ARG A 225 24.24 -3.75 3.49
CA ARG A 225 25.24 -2.94 2.78
C ARG A 225 26.12 -2.15 3.75
N GLU A 226 26.93 -2.89 4.49
CA GLU A 226 28.17 -2.39 5.10
C GLU A 226 29.37 -2.75 4.20
#